data_AF-A0A7S2DXP0-F1
#
_entry.id   AF-A0A7S2DXP0-F1
#
_cell.length_a   1.000
_cell.length_b   1.000
_cell.length_c   1.000
_cell.angle_alpha   90.00
_cell.angle_beta   90.00
_cell.angle_gamma   90.00
#
_symmetry.space_group_name_H-M   'P 1'
#
loop_
_entity.id
_entity.type
_entity.pdbx_description
1 polymer ?
#
loop_
_entity_poly.entity_id
_entity_poly.type
_entity_poly.pdbx_seq_one_letter_code
_entity_poly.pdbx_strand_id
1 'polypeptide(L)'
;EKELVYSDHSCKFLDFPTPLEDLTQLGDGHSVFAGAGDLGNLFASGSAHAESGVVWLINTTSESIEKMQVTGSAVPSKLILHGLYFSQTSNTLYAVNHDTEIGESVEVFDVIREGSNLHLNHRVSIRSPLFQNYALNDVVEGVPDEQEFYVTEWLPFGLPPGGKEAESGHKKLASVAINILKIRLTRVFRCSLKAPSPRTCTIASTTRFVGANGIAVSSDRQTFFVNDPASTAI
;
A
#
# COMPACT_ATOMS: atom_id res chain seq x y z
N GLU A 1 -16.45 6.33 29.49
CA GLU A 1 -15.67 6.72 28.29
C GLU A 1 -15.73 8.23 28.11
N LYS A 2 -14.66 8.85 27.60
CA LYS A 2 -14.76 10.19 27.02
C LYS A 2 -15.06 9.98 25.54
N GLU A 3 -16.27 10.35 25.12
CA GLU A 3 -16.63 10.41 23.71
C GLU A 3 -15.84 11.55 23.08
N LEU A 4 -14.95 11.23 22.14
CA LEU A 4 -14.26 12.22 21.33
C LEU A 4 -15.26 12.73 20.27
N VAL A 5 -15.78 13.94 20.49
CA VAL A 5 -16.62 14.61 19.49
C VAL A 5 -15.69 15.24 18.46
N TYR A 6 -15.53 14.57 17.32
CA TYR A 6 -14.84 15.12 16.16
C TYR A 6 -15.81 16.01 15.38
N SER A 7 -15.37 17.19 14.93
CA SER A 7 -16.13 18.03 14.02
C SER A 7 -15.20 18.53 12.92
N ASP A 8 -15.67 18.50 11.68
CA ASP A 8 -14.97 18.96 10.48
C ASP A 8 -15.07 20.47 10.25
N HIS A 9 -15.78 21.22 11.10
CA HIS A 9 -15.98 22.67 10.96
C HIS A 9 -14.69 23.49 10.85
N SER A 10 -13.57 22.96 11.37
CA SER A 10 -12.24 23.59 11.29
C SER A 10 -11.29 22.88 10.31
N CYS A 11 -11.76 21.87 9.60
CA CYS A 11 -10.97 21.17 8.60
C CYS A 11 -10.95 21.95 7.29
N LYS A 12 -9.77 22.12 6.72
CA LYS A 12 -9.60 22.64 5.37
C LYS A 12 -9.46 21.47 4.41
N PHE A 13 -10.29 21.44 3.37
CA PHE A 13 -10.10 20.52 2.26
C PHE A 13 -8.91 20.98 1.41
N LEU A 14 -7.99 20.05 1.14
CA LEU A 14 -6.86 20.28 0.25
C LEU A 14 -7.11 19.51 -1.05
N ASP A 15 -7.19 20.22 -2.16
CA ASP A 15 -7.35 19.61 -3.48
C ASP A 15 -6.02 19.03 -3.99
N PHE A 16 -6.07 17.80 -4.52
CA PHE A 16 -4.92 17.13 -5.11
C PHE A 16 -5.13 16.88 -6.60
N PRO A 17 -4.09 17.06 -7.44
CA PRO A 17 -4.18 16.75 -8.87
C PRO A 17 -4.42 15.27 -9.18
N THR A 18 -4.05 14.39 -8.25
CA THR A 18 -4.19 12.94 -8.37
C THR A 18 -4.86 12.42 -7.11
N PRO A 19 -5.87 11.52 -7.21
CA PRO A 19 -6.50 10.90 -6.06
C PRO A 19 -5.47 10.29 -5.10
N LEU A 20 -5.62 10.60 -3.81
CA LEU A 20 -4.81 10.03 -2.74
C LEU A 20 -5.48 8.76 -2.24
N GLU A 21 -4.70 7.72 -2.00
CA GLU A 21 -5.19 6.43 -1.50
C GLU A 21 -4.78 6.21 -0.05
N ASP A 22 -3.53 6.49 0.28
CA ASP A 22 -3.01 6.23 1.63
C ASP A 22 -2.02 7.30 2.11
N LEU A 23 -1.87 7.41 3.43
CA LEU A 23 -1.10 8.44 4.12
C LEU A 23 -0.22 7.81 5.21
N THR A 24 1.03 8.26 5.29
CA THR A 24 1.94 7.88 6.39
C THR A 24 2.67 9.10 6.94
N GLN A 25 2.83 9.17 8.27
CA GLN A 25 3.48 10.30 8.93
C GLN A 25 5.01 10.30 8.67
N LEU A 26 5.59 11.47 8.41
CA LEU A 26 7.05 11.64 8.27
C LEU A 26 7.78 11.62 9.63
N GLY A 27 7.10 11.94 10.72
CA GLY A 27 7.66 11.94 12.08
C GLY A 27 8.17 13.29 12.59
N ASP A 28 8.07 14.36 11.79
CA ASP A 28 8.37 15.73 12.20
C ASP A 28 7.20 16.43 12.92
N GLY A 29 6.09 15.71 13.13
CA GLY A 29 4.87 16.20 13.77
C GLY A 29 3.97 17.06 12.88
N HIS A 30 4.38 17.37 11.65
CA HIS A 30 3.67 18.31 10.79
C HIS A 30 3.46 17.80 9.36
N SER A 31 4.22 16.79 8.93
CA SER A 31 4.24 16.34 7.55
C SER A 31 3.81 14.88 7.42
N VAL A 32 3.16 14.58 6.29
CA VAL A 32 2.78 13.24 5.88
C VAL A 32 3.22 13.01 4.42
N PHE A 33 3.58 11.77 4.10
CA PHE A 33 3.59 11.30 2.72
C PHE A 33 2.20 10.84 2.33
N ALA A 34 1.81 11.11 1.08
CA ALA A 34 0.59 10.59 0.50
C ALA A 34 0.88 9.84 -0.80
N GLY A 35 0.44 8.59 -0.86
CA GLY A 35 0.51 7.76 -2.06
C GLY A 35 -0.70 8.05 -2.93
N ALA A 36 -0.46 8.40 -4.18
CA ALA A 36 -1.51 8.66 -5.16
C ALA A 36 -1.48 7.62 -6.27
N GLY A 37 -2.65 7.28 -6.79
CA GLY A 37 -2.83 6.32 -7.88
C GLY A 37 -4.26 6.35 -8.41
N ASP A 38 -4.44 6.03 -9.69
CA ASP A 38 -5.77 5.90 -10.30
C ASP A 38 -6.34 4.50 -10.07
N LEU A 39 -6.65 4.18 -8.81
CA LEU A 39 -7.17 2.86 -8.44
C LEU A 39 -8.57 2.61 -9.01
N GLY A 40 -9.34 3.67 -9.26
CA GLY A 40 -10.64 3.59 -9.91
C GLY A 40 -10.54 2.91 -11.29
N ASN A 41 -9.75 3.49 -12.20
CA ASN A 41 -9.55 2.90 -13.52
C ASN A 41 -8.76 1.61 -13.46
N LEU A 42 -7.80 1.47 -12.54
CA LEU A 42 -7.06 0.22 -12.32
C LEU A 42 -8.02 -0.95 -12.05
N PHE A 43 -8.88 -0.81 -11.04
CA PHE A 43 -9.77 -1.91 -10.65
C PHE A 43 -10.90 -2.10 -11.66
N ALA A 44 -11.36 -1.05 -12.35
CA ALA A 44 -12.38 -1.17 -13.39
C ALA A 44 -11.83 -1.87 -14.65
N SER A 45 -10.74 -1.34 -15.20
CA SER A 45 -10.28 -1.58 -16.58
C SER A 45 -8.80 -1.98 -16.71
N GLY A 46 -8.07 -2.07 -15.59
CA GLY A 46 -6.68 -2.55 -15.54
C GLY A 46 -5.61 -1.47 -15.54
N SER A 47 -4.37 -1.85 -15.25
CA SER A 47 -3.25 -0.91 -15.07
C SER A 47 -2.86 -0.19 -16.36
N ALA A 48 -3.19 -0.74 -17.53
CA ALA A 48 -2.96 -0.08 -18.81
C ALA A 48 -3.77 1.22 -18.96
N HIS A 49 -4.96 1.30 -18.37
CA HIS A 49 -5.87 2.45 -18.46
C HIS A 49 -5.76 3.41 -17.28
N ALA A 50 -5.21 2.96 -16.15
CA ALA A 50 -4.95 3.81 -14.99
C ALA A 50 -3.91 4.89 -15.30
N GLU A 51 -4.04 6.08 -14.76
CA GLU A 51 -2.96 7.08 -14.78
C GLU A 51 -1.83 6.71 -13.80
N SER A 52 -0.59 7.12 -14.13
CA SER A 52 0.50 7.01 -13.16
C SER A 52 0.28 8.04 -12.05
N GLY A 53 0.27 7.56 -10.82
CA GLY A 53 0.31 8.38 -9.63
C GLY A 53 1.72 8.82 -9.24
N VAL A 54 1.79 9.35 -8.02
CA VAL A 54 2.95 10.06 -7.47
C VAL A 54 2.96 9.90 -5.94
N VAL A 55 4.08 10.23 -5.30
CA VAL A 55 4.11 10.47 -3.86
C VAL A 55 4.07 11.99 -3.62
N TRP A 56 3.18 12.44 -2.76
CA TRP A 56 3.13 13.82 -2.28
C TRP A 56 3.74 13.93 -0.88
N LEU A 57 4.36 15.06 -0.57
CA LEU A 57 4.66 15.50 0.78
C LEU A 57 3.71 16.63 1.14
N ILE A 58 2.98 16.46 2.23
CA ILE A 58 1.99 17.42 2.68
C ILE A 58 2.44 17.93 4.05
N ASN A 59 2.68 19.23 4.19
CA ASN A 59 2.85 19.87 5.48
C ASN A 59 1.50 20.42 5.94
N THR A 60 0.97 19.82 7.00
CA THR A 60 -0.36 20.15 7.55
C THR A 60 -0.41 21.49 8.28
N THR A 61 0.75 22.03 8.69
CA THR A 61 0.84 23.33 9.38
C THR A 61 0.94 24.49 8.40
N SER A 62 1.79 24.38 7.38
CA SER A 62 1.95 25.39 6.33
C SER A 62 1.00 25.20 5.15
N GLU A 63 0.22 24.11 5.14
CA GLU A 63 -0.71 23.72 4.08
C GLU A 63 -0.04 23.58 2.71
N SER A 64 1.25 23.24 2.68
CA SER A 64 2.02 23.07 1.44
C SER A 64 1.93 21.63 0.96
N ILE A 65 1.76 21.47 -0.35
CA ILE A 65 1.74 20.19 -1.06
C ILE A 65 2.88 20.19 -2.07
N GLU A 66 3.78 19.23 -1.95
CA GLU A 66 4.94 19.09 -2.83
C GLU A 66 4.94 17.70 -3.47
N LYS A 67 5.14 17.65 -4.79
CA LYS A 67 5.35 16.38 -5.49
C LYS A 67 6.77 15.89 -5.19
N MET A 68 6.88 14.69 -4.63
CA MET A 68 8.18 14.09 -4.38
C MET A 68 8.90 13.77 -5.68
N GLN A 69 10.15 14.22 -5.79
CA GLN A 69 11.03 13.72 -6.84
C GLN A 69 11.43 12.29 -6.52
N VAL A 70 11.21 11.40 -7.49
CA VAL A 70 11.62 9.99 -7.42
C VAL A 70 12.78 9.79 -8.38
N THR A 71 13.92 9.36 -7.87
CA THR A 71 15.14 9.05 -8.63
C THR A 71 15.49 7.58 -8.49
N GLY A 72 16.47 7.10 -9.27
CA GLY A 72 16.93 5.71 -9.27
C GLY A 72 16.94 5.09 -10.66
N SER A 73 17.83 4.13 -10.89
CA SER A 73 18.00 3.49 -12.21
C SER A 73 16.92 2.46 -12.55
N ALA A 74 16.14 2.04 -11.57
CA ALA A 74 15.14 0.97 -11.69
C ALA A 74 13.73 1.41 -11.28
N VAL A 75 13.46 2.73 -11.26
CA VAL A 75 12.12 3.27 -10.98
C VAL A 75 11.15 2.67 -12.02
N PRO A 76 10.02 2.08 -11.58
CA PRO A 76 8.99 1.63 -12.50
C PRO A 76 8.55 2.75 -13.45
N SER A 77 8.25 2.40 -14.70
CA SER A 77 7.67 3.34 -15.69
C SER A 77 6.32 3.90 -15.23
N LYS A 78 5.63 3.17 -14.35
CA LYS A 78 4.32 3.50 -13.83
C LYS A 78 4.22 3.18 -12.34
N LEU A 79 3.76 4.16 -11.56
CA LEU A 79 3.46 4.01 -10.15
C LEU A 79 1.96 4.19 -9.95
N ILE A 80 1.24 3.11 -9.69
CA ILE A 80 -0.19 3.14 -9.32
C ILE A 80 -0.23 2.70 -7.86
N LEU A 81 -0.03 3.69 -6.98
CA LEU A 81 0.22 3.44 -5.57
C LEU A 81 -1.08 3.18 -4.82
N HIS A 82 -1.01 2.26 -3.86
CA HIS A 82 -2.08 1.97 -2.92
C HIS A 82 -1.55 2.20 -1.50
N GLY A 83 -1.44 1.16 -0.68
CA GLY A 83 -0.94 1.30 0.68
C GLY A 83 0.50 1.78 0.77
N LEU A 84 0.77 2.57 1.80
CA LEU A 84 2.00 3.33 1.96
C LEU A 84 2.46 3.34 3.42
N TYR A 85 3.75 3.08 3.64
CA TYR A 85 4.33 3.11 4.98
C TYR A 85 5.72 3.71 5.02
N PHE A 86 5.92 4.68 5.90
CA PHE A 86 7.23 5.26 6.18
C PHE A 86 7.76 4.78 7.52
N SER A 87 8.95 4.18 7.50
CA SER A 87 9.69 3.89 8.71
C SER A 87 10.65 5.01 9.05
N GLN A 88 10.45 5.65 10.20
CA GLN A 88 11.44 6.56 10.80
C GLN A 88 12.71 5.82 11.25
N THR A 89 12.63 4.52 11.54
CA THR A 89 13.76 3.74 12.05
C THR A 89 14.76 3.42 10.96
N SER A 90 14.29 2.95 9.80
CA SER A 90 15.14 2.65 8.64
C SER A 90 15.20 3.79 7.63
N ASN A 91 14.46 4.88 7.86
CA ASN A 91 14.32 6.01 6.95
C ASN A 91 13.93 5.56 5.52
N THR A 92 13.01 4.61 5.45
CA THR A 92 12.59 3.91 4.24
C THR A 92 11.08 4.07 4.05
N LEU A 93 10.67 4.37 2.81
CA LEU A 93 9.27 4.39 2.39
C LEU A 93 8.96 3.13 1.58
N TYR A 94 7.89 2.44 1.96
CA TYR A 94 7.35 1.26 1.28
C TYR A 94 6.03 1.63 0.64
N ALA A 95 5.81 1.24 -0.62
CA ALA A 95 4.55 1.50 -1.31
C ALA A 95 4.09 0.26 -2.07
N VAL A 96 2.84 -0.13 -1.91
CA VAL A 96 2.20 -1.12 -2.79
C VAL A 96 2.00 -0.48 -4.17
N ASN A 97 2.39 -1.18 -5.22
CA ASN A 97 2.26 -0.73 -6.60
C ASN A 97 1.55 -1.77 -7.46
N HIS A 98 0.58 -1.29 -8.24
CA HIS A 98 -0.28 -2.11 -9.09
C HIS A 98 0.00 -1.87 -10.57
N ASP A 99 1.01 -2.53 -11.12
CA ASP A 99 1.24 -2.51 -12.56
C ASP A 99 1.39 -3.92 -13.14
N THR A 100 0.46 -4.31 -14.00
CA THR A 100 0.51 -5.62 -14.67
C THR A 100 1.59 -5.76 -15.74
N GLU A 101 2.19 -4.68 -16.24
CA GLU A 101 3.32 -4.79 -17.18
C GLU A 101 4.53 -5.43 -16.50
N ILE A 102 4.81 -5.02 -15.26
CA ILE A 102 5.92 -5.50 -14.45
C ILE A 102 5.50 -6.49 -13.36
N GLY A 103 4.19 -6.66 -13.14
CA GLY A 103 3.61 -7.45 -12.06
C GLY A 103 3.48 -6.69 -10.74
N GLU A 104 2.55 -7.17 -9.91
CA GLU A 104 2.27 -6.67 -8.57
C GLU A 104 3.53 -6.59 -7.70
N SER A 105 3.75 -5.47 -7.02
CA SER A 105 4.98 -5.23 -6.27
C SER A 105 4.81 -4.36 -5.03
N VAL A 106 5.83 -4.42 -4.17
CA VAL A 106 6.10 -3.40 -3.16
C VAL A 106 7.36 -2.65 -3.57
N GLU A 107 7.24 -1.35 -3.81
CA GLU A 107 8.33 -0.45 -4.13
C GLU A 107 8.96 0.07 -2.83
N VAL A 108 10.29 0.07 -2.79
CA VAL A 108 11.06 0.48 -1.62
C VAL A 108 11.92 1.67 -2.00
N PHE A 109 11.77 2.76 -1.26
CA PHE A 109 12.49 4.02 -1.49
C PHE A 109 13.28 4.41 -0.24
N ASP A 110 14.52 4.82 -0.45
CA ASP A 110 15.27 5.54 0.57
C ASP A 110 14.78 7.00 0.58
N VAL A 111 14.51 7.54 1.77
CA VAL A 111 14.10 8.94 1.93
C VAL A 111 15.33 9.81 2.15
N ILE A 112 15.71 10.63 1.17
CA ILE A 112 16.94 11.43 1.22
C ILE A 112 16.59 12.86 1.59
N ARG A 113 17.33 13.40 2.57
CA ARG A 113 17.22 14.80 3.02
C ARG A 113 18.49 15.56 2.69
N GLU A 114 18.36 16.60 1.88
CA GLU A 114 19.45 17.50 1.48
C GLU A 114 19.08 18.94 1.87
N GLY A 115 19.46 19.33 3.09
CA GLY A 115 19.02 20.60 3.67
C GLY A 115 17.51 20.60 3.91
N SER A 116 16.80 21.54 3.28
CA SER A 116 15.33 21.62 3.30
C SER A 116 14.65 20.70 2.29
N ASN A 117 15.40 20.17 1.32
CA ASN A 117 14.83 19.38 0.24
C ASN A 117 14.73 17.92 0.65
N LEU A 118 13.61 17.29 0.30
CA LEU A 118 13.35 15.88 0.54
C LEU A 118 13.07 15.22 -0.82
N HIS A 119 13.66 14.06 -1.07
CA HIS A 119 13.40 13.29 -2.29
C HIS A 119 13.45 11.79 -2.01
N LEU A 120 12.93 11.01 -2.95
CA LEU A 120 12.86 9.55 -2.85
C LEU A 120 13.85 8.94 -3.83
N ASN A 121 14.75 8.10 -3.36
CA ASN A 121 15.58 7.28 -4.23
C ASN A 121 15.03 5.86 -4.24
N HIS A 122 14.50 5.43 -5.39
CA HIS A 122 14.02 4.07 -5.56
C HIS A 122 15.17 3.08 -5.44
N ARG A 123 15.01 2.18 -4.47
CA ARG A 123 15.99 1.14 -4.18
C ARG A 123 15.66 -0.14 -4.94
N VAL A 124 14.40 -0.57 -4.91
CA VAL A 124 13.96 -1.79 -5.59
C VAL A 124 12.44 -2.00 -5.60
N SER A 125 11.96 -2.75 -6.59
CA SER A 125 10.64 -3.41 -6.60
C SER A 125 10.73 -4.84 -6.04
N ILE A 126 9.94 -5.16 -5.01
CA ILE A 126 9.79 -6.51 -4.48
C ILE A 126 8.60 -7.18 -5.13
N ARG A 127 8.83 -8.30 -5.80
CA ARG A 127 7.82 -9.13 -6.47
C ARG A 127 7.86 -10.53 -5.90
N SER A 128 6.73 -11.23 -5.95
CA SER A 128 6.62 -12.61 -5.49
C SER A 128 5.61 -13.37 -6.34
N PRO A 129 5.84 -14.67 -6.65
CA PRO A 129 4.82 -15.51 -7.26
C PRO A 129 3.55 -15.67 -6.40
N LEU A 130 3.60 -15.29 -5.12
CA LEU A 130 2.45 -15.27 -4.23
C LEU A 130 1.56 -14.04 -4.44
N PHE A 131 2.09 -12.97 -5.03
CA PHE A 131 1.34 -11.73 -5.25
C PHE A 131 0.42 -11.91 -6.44
N GLN A 132 -0.88 -11.89 -6.18
CA GLN A 132 -1.89 -11.89 -7.23
C GLN A 132 -2.12 -10.47 -7.73
N ASN A 133 -2.47 -10.32 -9.01
CA ASN A 133 -2.72 -9.02 -9.62
C ASN A 133 -3.76 -8.21 -8.84
N TYR A 134 -3.37 -6.99 -8.47
CA TYR A 134 -4.19 -5.99 -7.77
C TYR A 134 -4.69 -6.43 -6.40
N ALA A 135 -4.12 -7.51 -5.85
CA ALA A 135 -4.59 -8.13 -4.63
C ALA A 135 -3.85 -7.62 -3.39
N LEU A 136 -2.74 -6.89 -3.52
CA LEU A 136 -2.12 -6.25 -2.36
C LEU A 136 -2.90 -5.00 -1.93
N ASN A 137 -2.81 -4.64 -0.66
CA ASN A 137 -3.50 -3.46 -0.13
C ASN A 137 -2.57 -2.55 0.64
N ASP A 138 -2.01 -3.04 1.74
CA ASP A 138 -1.29 -2.21 2.70
C ASP A 138 0.00 -2.90 3.17
N VAL A 139 0.98 -2.11 3.61
CA VAL A 139 2.33 -2.55 3.92
C VAL A 139 2.82 -1.93 5.23
N VAL A 140 3.59 -2.67 6.02
CA VAL A 140 4.29 -2.13 7.20
C VAL A 140 5.69 -2.72 7.32
N GLU A 141 6.62 -1.94 7.87
CA GLU A 141 7.93 -2.49 8.26
C GLU A 141 7.80 -3.45 9.45
N GLY A 142 8.53 -4.56 9.36
CA GLY A 142 8.72 -5.53 10.43
C GLY A 142 9.94 -5.20 11.29
N VAL A 143 10.84 -6.17 11.44
CA VAL A 143 12.10 -6.00 12.18
C VAL A 143 13.12 -5.28 11.26
N PRO A 144 13.55 -4.04 11.61
CA PRO A 144 14.40 -3.25 10.72
C PRO A 144 15.75 -3.90 10.42
N ASP A 145 16.38 -4.51 11.44
CA ASP A 145 17.68 -5.17 11.30
C ASP A 145 17.61 -6.41 10.40
N GLU A 146 16.44 -7.03 10.26
CA GLU A 146 16.21 -8.14 9.33
C GLU A 146 15.78 -7.66 7.93
N GLN A 147 15.60 -6.35 7.77
CA GLN A 147 15.06 -5.68 6.58
C GLN A 147 13.76 -6.34 6.12
N GLU A 148 12.87 -6.57 7.09
CA GLU A 148 11.60 -7.23 6.86
C GLU A 148 10.45 -6.25 6.76
N PHE A 149 9.45 -6.66 5.99
CA PHE A 149 8.18 -5.95 5.91
C PHE A 149 7.06 -6.96 5.67
N TYR A 150 5.85 -6.52 5.97
CA TYR A 150 4.63 -7.30 5.85
C TYR A 150 3.68 -6.57 4.92
N VAL A 151 3.00 -7.31 4.06
CA VAL A 151 2.02 -6.75 3.12
C VAL A 151 0.75 -7.58 3.12
N THR A 152 -0.41 -6.92 3.12
CA THR A 152 -1.71 -7.57 3.12
C THR A 152 -2.15 -7.91 1.71
N GLU A 153 -2.86 -9.02 1.58
CA GLU A 153 -3.58 -9.42 0.37
C GLU A 153 -5.07 -9.25 0.61
N TRP A 154 -5.74 -8.23 0.08
CA TRP A 154 -7.15 -7.95 0.37
C TRP A 154 -8.14 -8.65 -0.56
N LEU A 155 -7.68 -9.11 -1.73
CA LEU A 155 -8.50 -9.89 -2.65
C LEU A 155 -8.18 -11.38 -2.53
N PRO A 156 -9.18 -12.26 -2.38
CA PRO A 156 -8.95 -13.71 -2.34
C PRO A 156 -8.47 -14.24 -3.70
N PHE A 157 -8.84 -13.56 -4.79
CA PHE A 157 -8.42 -13.84 -6.15
C PHE A 157 -7.99 -12.55 -6.82
N GLY A 158 -6.83 -12.57 -7.48
CA GLY A 158 -6.40 -11.44 -8.30
C GLY A 158 -7.32 -11.21 -9.50
N LEU A 159 -7.35 -9.97 -9.96
CA LEU A 159 -8.11 -9.58 -11.15
C LEU A 159 -7.29 -9.84 -12.43
N PRO A 160 -7.95 -10.07 -13.58
CA PRO A 160 -7.24 -10.12 -14.85
C PRO A 160 -6.62 -8.76 -15.21
N PRO A 161 -5.67 -8.70 -16.17
CA PRO A 161 -5.01 -7.45 -16.57
C PRO A 161 -5.96 -6.33 -17.05
N GLY A 162 -7.19 -6.66 -17.44
CA GLY A 162 -8.23 -5.68 -17.80
C GLY A 162 -9.19 -5.33 -16.66
N GLY A 163 -8.80 -5.54 -15.40
CA GLY A 163 -9.62 -5.24 -14.22
C GLY A 163 -10.91 -6.05 -14.12
N LYS A 164 -11.91 -5.52 -13.41
CA LYS A 164 -13.23 -6.15 -13.20
C LYS A 164 -14.03 -6.30 -14.49
N GLU A 165 -13.79 -5.47 -15.50
CA GLU A 165 -14.46 -5.57 -16.80
C GLU A 165 -14.08 -6.86 -17.54
N ALA A 166 -12.83 -7.30 -17.43
CA ALA A 166 -12.34 -8.54 -18.01
C ALA A 166 -12.57 -9.79 -17.14
N GLU A 167 -13.15 -9.63 -15.94
CA GLU A 167 -13.34 -10.73 -15.00
C GLU A 167 -14.55 -11.62 -15.39
N SER A 168 -14.34 -12.93 -15.35
CA SER A 168 -15.38 -13.93 -15.62
C SER A 168 -16.50 -13.90 -14.59
N GLY A 169 -17.74 -14.18 -15.02
CA GLY A 169 -18.90 -14.18 -14.14
C GLY A 169 -18.79 -15.14 -12.94
N HIS A 170 -18.11 -16.28 -13.09
CA HIS A 170 -17.92 -17.23 -11.98
C HIS A 170 -16.99 -16.71 -10.89
N LYS A 171 -15.93 -15.95 -11.25
CA LYS A 171 -15.03 -15.34 -10.26
C LYS A 171 -15.74 -14.23 -9.49
N LYS A 172 -16.51 -13.39 -10.19
CA LYS A 172 -17.39 -12.39 -9.57
C LYS A 172 -18.34 -13.03 -8.55
N LEU A 173 -19.03 -14.10 -8.94
CA LEU A 173 -19.95 -14.82 -8.05
C LEU A 173 -19.22 -15.44 -6.85
N ALA A 174 -18.04 -16.03 -7.07
CA ALA A 174 -17.23 -16.59 -5.99
C ALA A 174 -16.79 -15.53 -4.98
N SER A 175 -16.33 -14.36 -5.44
CA SER A 175 -15.94 -13.23 -4.59
C SER A 175 -17.12 -12.70 -3.75
N VAL A 176 -18.32 -12.62 -4.35
CA VAL A 176 -19.54 -12.28 -3.60
C VAL A 176 -19.87 -13.33 -2.55
N ALA A 177 -19.82 -14.62 -2.91
CA ALA A 177 -20.08 -15.72 -1.97
C ALA A 177 -19.09 -15.74 -0.80
N ILE A 178 -17.79 -15.47 -1.04
CA ILE A 178 -16.76 -15.36 0.00
C ILE A 178 -17.11 -14.26 1.00
N ASN A 179 -17.53 -13.09 0.52
CA ASN A 179 -17.86 -11.95 1.38
C ASN A 179 -19.17 -12.15 2.16
N ILE A 180 -20.17 -12.84 1.57
CA ILE A 180 -21.43 -13.16 2.25
C ILE A 180 -21.22 -14.26 3.31
N LEU A 181 -20.53 -15.33 2.93
CA LEU A 181 -20.27 -16.49 3.79
C LEU A 181 -19.06 -16.30 4.71
N LYS A 182 -18.41 -15.13 4.66
CA LYS A 182 -17.25 -14.77 5.49
C LYS A 182 -16.12 -15.80 5.41
N ILE A 183 -15.87 -16.33 4.21
CA ILE A 183 -14.83 -17.33 3.99
C ILE A 183 -13.47 -16.65 4.10
N ARG A 184 -12.62 -17.15 4.99
CA ARG A 184 -11.32 -16.55 5.28
C ARG A 184 -10.24 -17.08 4.35
N LEU A 185 -9.95 -16.37 3.26
CA LEU A 185 -8.96 -16.79 2.25
C LEU A 185 -7.76 -15.85 2.14
N THR A 186 -7.93 -14.58 2.51
CA THR A 186 -6.89 -13.56 2.36
C THR A 186 -5.78 -13.70 3.40
N ARG A 187 -4.61 -13.17 3.07
CA ARG A 187 -3.35 -13.46 3.75
C ARG A 187 -2.57 -12.19 4.09
N VAL A 188 -1.56 -12.37 4.92
CA VAL A 188 -0.45 -11.43 5.09
C VAL A 188 0.81 -12.13 4.63
N PHE A 189 1.63 -11.45 3.84
CA PHE A 189 2.93 -11.93 3.40
C PHE A 189 4.04 -11.29 4.24
N ARG A 190 5.10 -12.06 4.53
CA ARG A 190 6.37 -11.58 5.10
C ARG A 190 7.40 -11.57 3.99
N CYS A 191 8.06 -10.45 3.80
CA CYS A 191 9.09 -10.26 2.78
C CYS A 191 10.39 -9.77 3.43
N SER A 192 11.53 -10.07 2.82
CA SER A 192 12.84 -9.58 3.29
C SER A 192 13.66 -9.00 2.15
N LEU A 193 14.27 -7.84 2.39
CA LEU A 193 15.20 -7.21 1.44
C LEU A 193 16.56 -7.92 1.40
N LYS A 194 16.88 -8.72 2.42
CA LYS A 194 18.11 -9.53 2.51
C LYS A 194 18.07 -10.80 1.67
N ALA A 195 16.89 -11.25 1.24
CA ALA A 195 16.77 -12.45 0.41
C ALA A 195 17.57 -12.29 -0.90
N PRO A 196 18.23 -13.34 -1.39
CA PRO A 196 18.90 -13.30 -2.69
C PRO A 196 17.88 -13.06 -3.81
N SER A 197 18.32 -12.44 -4.90
CA SER A 197 17.46 -12.21 -6.06
C SER A 197 17.11 -13.56 -6.76
N PRO A 198 15.84 -13.82 -7.12
CA PRO A 198 14.67 -12.98 -6.86
C PRO A 198 14.26 -13.01 -5.39
N ARG A 199 14.06 -11.83 -4.80
CA ARG A 199 13.67 -11.71 -3.38
C ARG A 199 12.34 -12.44 -3.16
N THR A 200 12.28 -13.27 -2.14
CA THR A 200 11.11 -14.11 -1.87
C THR A 200 10.29 -13.56 -0.71
N CYS A 201 8.97 -13.66 -0.87
CA CYS A 201 8.02 -13.45 0.23
C CYS A 201 7.39 -14.80 0.61
N THR A 202 7.00 -14.95 1.86
CA THR A 202 6.31 -16.13 2.39
C THR A 202 5.01 -15.72 3.04
N ILE A 203 4.13 -16.69 3.33
CA ILE A 203 2.91 -16.42 4.09
C ILE A 203 3.33 -16.22 5.56
N ALA A 204 2.98 -15.07 6.14
CA ALA A 204 3.42 -14.67 7.48
C ALA A 204 2.80 -15.50 8.61
N SER A 205 1.58 -16.02 8.41
CA SER A 205 0.82 -16.76 9.43
C SER A 205 -0.10 -17.80 8.81
N THR A 206 -0.51 -18.81 9.58
CA THR A 206 -1.62 -19.72 9.20
C THR A 206 -2.98 -19.04 9.31
N THR A 207 -3.07 -17.93 10.04
CA THR A 207 -4.29 -17.11 10.13
C THR A 207 -4.69 -16.60 8.75
N ARG A 208 -6.00 -16.57 8.50
CA ARG A 208 -6.61 -16.05 7.28
C ARG A 208 -7.68 -15.05 7.64
N PHE A 209 -7.96 -14.15 6.70
CA PHE A 209 -8.91 -13.06 6.83
C PHE A 209 -9.98 -13.17 5.74
N VAL A 210 -11.10 -12.48 5.86
CA VAL A 210 -12.09 -12.37 4.78
C VAL A 210 -11.59 -11.37 3.73
N GLY A 211 -11.09 -10.22 4.18
CA GLY A 211 -10.36 -9.24 3.39
C GLY A 211 -9.32 -8.55 4.25
N ALA A 212 -8.08 -9.06 4.25
CA ALA A 212 -6.96 -8.41 4.94
C ALA A 212 -6.66 -7.08 4.25
N ASN A 213 -7.14 -5.99 4.82
CA ASN A 213 -7.08 -4.66 4.23
C ASN A 213 -5.89 -3.89 4.84
N GLY A 214 -6.12 -2.92 5.71
CA GLY A 214 -5.04 -2.22 6.42
C GLY A 214 -4.23 -3.11 7.38
N ILE A 215 -2.96 -2.75 7.61
CA ILE A 215 -2.07 -3.37 8.58
C ILE A 215 -1.30 -2.31 9.37
N ALA A 216 -1.17 -2.52 10.68
CA ALA A 216 -0.36 -1.71 11.57
C ALA A 216 0.55 -2.60 12.41
N VAL A 217 1.57 -2.01 13.01
CA VAL A 217 2.53 -2.74 13.85
C VAL A 217 2.79 -1.95 15.13
N SER A 218 2.92 -2.65 16.26
CA SER A 218 3.29 -2.05 17.54
C SER A 218 4.67 -1.38 17.48
N SER A 219 4.94 -0.46 18.41
CA SER A 219 6.21 0.26 18.48
C SER A 219 7.42 -0.66 18.71
N ASP A 220 7.22 -1.78 19.40
CA ASP A 220 8.25 -2.81 19.63
C ASP A 220 8.35 -3.86 18.49
N ARG A 221 7.53 -3.70 17.45
CA ARG A 221 7.44 -4.60 16.30
C ARG A 221 7.11 -6.06 16.62
N GLN A 222 6.54 -6.33 17.81
CA GLN A 222 6.17 -7.69 18.23
C GLN A 222 4.73 -8.06 17.88
N THR A 223 3.86 -7.06 17.65
CA THR A 223 2.44 -7.27 17.40
C THR A 223 2.03 -6.58 16.11
N PHE A 224 1.36 -7.34 15.24
CA PHE A 224 0.76 -6.83 14.00
C PHE A 224 -0.76 -6.82 14.15
N PHE A 225 -1.38 -5.73 13.73
CA PHE A 225 -2.82 -5.53 13.75
C PHE A 225 -3.30 -5.49 12.30
N VAL A 226 -4.23 -6.36 11.93
CA VAL A 226 -4.78 -6.43 10.57
C VAL A 226 -6.25 -6.05 10.62
N ASN A 227 -6.63 -5.06 9.82
CA ASN A 227 -8.02 -4.68 9.64
C ASN A 227 -8.71 -5.65 8.66
N ASP A 228 -9.79 -6.29 9.10
CA ASP A 228 -10.61 -7.20 8.29
C ASP A 228 -12.06 -6.69 8.24
N PRO A 229 -12.33 -5.61 7.48
CA PRO A 229 -13.65 -4.97 7.48
C PRO A 229 -14.75 -5.89 6.96
N ALA A 230 -14.40 -6.83 6.07
CA ALA A 230 -15.36 -7.79 5.54
C ALA A 230 -15.84 -8.80 6.60
N SER A 231 -15.11 -8.95 7.72
CA SER A 231 -15.48 -9.85 8.82
C SER A 231 -16.62 -9.33 9.72
N THR A 232 -16.85 -8.01 9.76
CA THR A 232 -17.83 -7.36 10.68
C THR A 232 -19.11 -6.92 9.99
N ALA A 233 -19.12 -6.81 8.66
CA ALA A 233 -20.31 -6.39 7.90
C ALA A 233 -21.42 -7.46 7.95
N ILE A 234 -22.54 -7.14 8.61
CA ILE A 234 -23.86 -7.80 8.52
C ILE A 234 -24.83 -6.80 7.93
#